data_AF-A0A6P8BWB1-F1
#
_entry.id   AF-A0A6P8BWB1-F1
#
_cell.length_a   1.000
_cell.length_b   1.000
_cell.length_c   1.000
_cell.angle_alpha   90.00
_cell.angle_beta   90.00
_cell.angle_gamma   90.00
#
_symmetry.space_group_name_H-M   'P 1'
#
loop_
_entity.id
_entity.type
_entity.pdbx_description
1 polymer ?
#
loop_
_entity_poly.entity_id
_entity_poly.type
_entity_poly.pdbx_seq_one_letter_code
_entity_poly.pdbx_strand_id
1 'polypeptide(L)'
;MPSNRSMVNLQKEMKMMDLGTQWLRGQSKRIWGELYKVIDSSDVIVQVLDARDPQGTRCYHLERHLKEHCKDKHMVFLLNKVDLVPAWAIKGWLRVLSKEYPTLLFRGSTNKSFGKGSLLSVLRQFARLILRSNHDKQAISVGFVGYPNVGKSSVINALRTKSVCKVAPIPGETKAWQYIRLTKQIFLIDCPGVVYPNKDSETDIVLKGVVRVTNLEDASEHIGKVLRRVKKEHLQRAYKIKDWEDENDFLVQLCRAKGKLLRGGEPDLTSAAKMMLHDWQRGRIPFFVPPSLRETEASEGPSKAHKDADKYEAFGTRQAAASFRVIASVISSQQQKSIPVQRDLFTEDELKGKSDPELGSPEDESAEEPPAEEEDDS
;
A
#
# COMPACT_ATOMS: atom_id res chain seq x y z
N MET A 1 -17.71 11.31 21.78
CA MET A 1 -16.71 10.63 22.63
C MET A 1 -16.71 9.16 22.26
N PRO A 2 -15.56 8.52 21.99
CA PRO A 2 -15.54 7.10 21.62
C PRO A 2 -16.19 6.28 22.74
N SER A 3 -17.10 5.36 22.38
CA SER A 3 -17.79 4.50 23.34
C SER A 3 -16.76 3.67 24.13
N ASN A 4 -16.82 3.72 25.46
CA ASN A 4 -15.86 3.09 26.37
C ASN A 4 -15.58 1.59 26.08
N ARG A 5 -16.49 0.91 25.37
CA ARG A 5 -16.42 -0.50 25.01
C ARG A 5 -15.33 -0.84 23.97
N SER A 6 -15.02 0.06 23.03
CA SER A 6 -13.98 -0.18 22.03
C SER A 6 -12.56 -0.03 22.58
N MET A 7 -12.36 0.87 23.56
CA MET A 7 -11.07 1.07 24.22
C MET A 7 -10.68 -0.07 25.17
N VAL A 8 -11.66 -0.75 25.76
CA VAL A 8 -11.40 -1.88 26.69
C VAL A 8 -10.95 -3.13 25.94
N ASN A 9 -11.50 -3.42 24.75
CA ASN A 9 -11.02 -4.53 23.92
C ASN A 9 -9.59 -4.29 23.38
N LEU A 10 -9.26 -3.04 23.05
CA LEU A 10 -7.90 -2.62 22.69
C LEU A 10 -6.88 -2.91 23.81
N GLN A 11 -7.25 -2.78 25.09
CA GLN A 11 -6.33 -3.05 26.19
C GLN A 11 -6.02 -4.54 26.37
N LYS A 12 -6.96 -5.42 26.03
CA LYS A 12 -6.76 -6.88 26.12
C LYS A 12 -5.94 -7.42 24.95
N GLU A 13 -6.19 -6.97 23.73
CA GLU A 13 -5.44 -7.42 22.54
C GLU A 13 -3.99 -6.91 22.51
N MET A 14 -3.73 -5.71 23.04
CA MET A 14 -2.38 -5.11 23.03
C MET A 14 -1.43 -5.65 24.12
N LYS A 15 -1.92 -6.44 25.09
CA LYS A 15 -1.08 -6.98 26.17
C LYS A 15 -0.19 -8.14 25.73
N MET A 16 -0.36 -8.65 24.50
CA MET A 16 0.33 -9.81 23.93
C MET A 16 1.50 -9.45 22.99
N MET A 17 1.89 -8.17 22.88
CA MET A 17 2.92 -7.73 21.92
C MET A 17 4.03 -6.94 22.61
N ASP A 18 4.97 -7.65 23.22
CA ASP A 18 6.26 -7.09 23.66
C ASP A 18 7.39 -7.63 22.77
N LEU A 19 7.52 -7.02 21.59
CA LEU A 19 8.68 -7.13 20.69
C LEU A 19 9.28 -5.73 20.58
N GLY A 20 10.61 -5.62 20.60
CA GLY A 20 11.39 -4.40 20.80
C GLY A 20 10.83 -3.08 20.21
N THR A 21 11.06 -1.99 20.95
CA THR A 21 10.48 -0.65 20.78
C THR A 21 10.62 0.01 19.39
N GLN A 22 11.57 -0.42 18.56
CA GLN A 22 11.79 0.10 17.19
C GLN A 22 10.81 -0.48 16.16
N TRP A 23 10.37 -1.73 16.34
CA TRP A 23 9.53 -2.49 15.40
C TRP A 23 8.04 -2.18 15.53
N LEU A 24 7.63 -1.63 16.68
CA LEU A 24 6.27 -1.20 16.99
C LEU A 24 5.89 0.18 16.38
N ARG A 25 6.77 0.79 15.55
CA ARG A 25 6.48 2.09 14.93
C ARG A 25 5.30 1.96 13.96
N GLY A 26 4.24 2.75 14.20
CA GLY A 26 2.98 2.63 13.46
C GLY A 26 1.90 1.82 14.19
N GLN A 27 2.23 1.17 15.30
CA GLN A 27 1.31 0.36 16.12
C GLN A 27 0.96 1.02 17.47
N SER A 28 1.40 2.27 17.70
CA SER A 28 1.19 2.93 19.00
C SER A 28 -0.29 3.28 19.24
N LYS A 29 -0.73 3.25 20.50
CA LYS A 29 -2.09 3.64 20.93
C LYS A 29 -2.51 4.99 20.37
N ARG A 30 -1.56 5.93 20.29
CA ARG A 30 -1.79 7.26 19.70
C ARG A 30 -2.16 7.15 18.22
N ILE A 31 -1.40 6.40 17.41
CA ILE A 31 -1.63 6.28 15.96
C ILE A 31 -2.95 5.56 15.69
N TRP A 32 -3.27 4.52 16.45
CA TRP A 32 -4.57 3.86 16.39
C TRP A 32 -5.71 4.78 16.80
N GLY A 33 -5.53 5.59 17.85
CA GLY A 33 -6.50 6.62 18.24
C GLY A 33 -6.77 7.64 17.12
N GLU A 34 -5.73 8.06 16.39
CA GLU A 34 -5.88 8.95 15.22
C GLU A 34 -6.63 8.25 14.08
N LEU A 35 -6.33 6.97 13.81
CA LEU A 35 -7.05 6.19 12.80
C LEU A 35 -8.55 6.11 13.11
N TYR A 36 -8.94 5.75 14.33
CA TYR A 36 -10.35 5.63 14.69
C TYR A 36 -11.08 6.98 14.63
N LYS A 37 -10.42 8.10 14.95
CA LYS A 37 -10.98 9.44 14.73
C LYS A 37 -11.25 9.71 13.25
N VAL A 38 -10.32 9.32 12.37
CA VAL A 38 -10.48 9.46 10.92
C VAL A 38 -11.65 8.61 10.43
N ILE A 39 -11.74 7.36 10.88
CA ILE A 39 -12.84 6.45 10.52
C ILE A 39 -14.19 7.06 10.93
N ASP A 40 -14.31 7.47 12.20
CA ASP A 40 -15.54 8.05 12.75
C ASP A 40 -15.96 9.31 11.99
N SER A 41 -15.01 10.20 11.71
CA SER A 41 -15.25 11.49 11.06
C SER A 41 -15.47 11.41 9.55
N SER A 42 -15.25 10.26 8.91
CA SER A 42 -15.31 10.10 7.46
C SER A 42 -16.58 9.38 7.00
N ASP A 43 -17.11 9.79 5.85
CA ASP A 43 -18.19 9.11 5.14
C ASP A 43 -17.65 8.08 4.14
N VAL A 44 -16.50 8.41 3.55
CA VAL A 44 -15.80 7.57 2.57
C VAL A 44 -14.38 7.34 3.06
N ILE A 45 -13.96 6.08 3.10
CA ILE A 45 -12.62 5.65 3.43
C ILE A 45 -11.91 5.25 2.15
N VAL A 46 -10.80 5.92 1.84
CA VAL A 46 -9.90 5.57 0.74
C VAL A 46 -8.68 4.88 1.34
N GLN A 47 -8.58 3.57 1.14
CA GLN A 47 -7.42 2.79 1.55
C GLN A 47 -6.38 2.82 0.43
N VAL A 48 -5.26 3.48 0.70
CA VAL A 48 -4.16 3.64 -0.25
C VAL A 48 -3.20 2.45 -0.12
N LEU A 49 -2.99 1.74 -1.24
CA LEU A 49 -2.14 0.58 -1.36
C LEU A 49 -0.91 0.90 -2.23
N ASP A 50 0.23 0.28 -1.95
CA ASP A 50 1.42 0.37 -2.80
C ASP A 50 1.30 -0.67 -3.93
N ALA A 51 1.37 -0.22 -5.18
CA ALA A 51 1.18 -1.09 -6.34
C ALA A 51 2.21 -2.22 -6.46
N ARG A 52 3.38 -2.06 -5.84
CA ARG A 52 4.46 -3.07 -5.87
C ARG A 52 4.11 -4.31 -5.04
N ASP A 53 3.38 -4.13 -3.95
CA ASP A 53 2.92 -5.22 -3.09
C ASP A 53 1.56 -4.84 -2.47
N PRO A 54 0.47 -4.98 -3.24
CA PRO A 54 -0.84 -4.51 -2.81
C PRO A 54 -1.37 -5.30 -1.61
N GLN A 55 -1.17 -6.62 -1.57
CA GLN A 55 -1.63 -7.46 -0.46
C GLN A 55 -0.81 -7.23 0.80
N GLY A 56 0.53 -7.08 0.70
CA GLY A 56 1.37 -6.81 1.86
C GLY A 56 1.19 -5.42 2.45
N THR A 57 0.61 -4.47 1.71
CA THR A 57 0.23 -3.13 2.21
C THR A 57 -1.26 -2.96 2.48
N ARG A 58 -2.04 -4.03 2.32
CA ARG A 58 -3.46 -4.09 2.64
C ARG A 58 -3.69 -4.30 4.13
N CYS A 59 -4.80 -3.78 4.62
CA CYS A 59 -5.22 -3.96 6.01
C CYS A 59 -6.61 -4.59 6.07
N TYR A 60 -6.63 -5.91 6.30
CA TYR A 60 -7.86 -6.66 6.50
C TYR A 60 -8.56 -6.34 7.81
N HIS A 61 -7.82 -5.94 8.85
CA HIS A 61 -8.40 -5.56 10.14
C HIS A 61 -9.33 -4.35 10.01
N LEU A 62 -8.88 -3.31 9.30
CA LEU A 62 -9.70 -2.14 8.98
C LEU A 62 -10.95 -2.55 8.19
N GLU A 63 -10.78 -3.43 7.21
CA GLU A 63 -11.90 -3.87 6.36
C GLU A 63 -12.96 -4.64 7.14
N ARG A 64 -12.53 -5.53 8.04
CA ARG A 64 -13.41 -6.26 8.95
C ARG A 64 -14.12 -5.30 9.90
N HIS A 65 -13.38 -4.38 10.51
CA HIS A 65 -13.95 -3.38 11.42
C HIS A 65 -15.04 -2.55 10.74
N LEU A 66 -14.80 -2.06 9.52
CA LEU A 66 -15.80 -1.30 8.76
C LEU A 66 -17.04 -2.14 8.41
N LYS A 67 -16.87 -3.39 7.99
CA LYS A 67 -17.98 -4.31 7.68
C LYS A 67 -18.87 -4.61 8.89
N GLU A 68 -18.27 -4.79 10.05
CA GLU A 68 -18.96 -5.17 11.29
C GLU A 68 -19.59 -3.97 11.99
N HIS A 69 -18.87 -2.83 12.07
CA HIS A 69 -19.22 -1.72 12.95
C HIS A 69 -19.64 -0.44 12.21
N CYS A 70 -19.33 -0.28 10.92
CA CYS A 70 -19.53 0.99 10.18
C CYS A 70 -20.17 0.76 8.80
N LYS A 71 -21.36 0.15 8.77
CA LYS A 71 -22.07 -0.23 7.53
C LYS A 71 -22.50 0.95 6.66
N ASP A 72 -22.58 2.14 7.26
CA ASP A 72 -22.91 3.41 6.60
C ASP A 72 -21.72 4.01 5.82
N LYS A 73 -20.50 3.57 6.11
CA LYS A 73 -19.28 4.09 5.48
C LYS A 73 -18.96 3.35 4.20
N HIS A 74 -18.55 4.10 3.17
CA HIS A 74 -18.11 3.51 1.91
C HIS A 74 -16.60 3.34 1.87
N MET A 75 -16.11 2.24 1.28
CA MET A 75 -14.68 2.00 1.13
C MET A 75 -14.27 1.87 -0.33
N VAL A 76 -13.13 2.47 -0.67
CA VAL A 76 -12.52 2.48 -2.00
C VAL A 76 -11.04 2.16 -1.86
N PHE A 77 -10.52 1.28 -2.71
CA PHE A 77 -9.10 1.04 -2.82
C PHE A 77 -8.46 2.01 -3.82
N LEU A 78 -7.29 2.52 -3.46
CA LEU A 78 -6.49 3.37 -4.31
C LEU A 78 -5.10 2.78 -4.47
N LEU A 79 -4.87 2.12 -5.61
CA LEU A 79 -3.59 1.54 -5.95
C LEU A 79 -2.65 2.65 -6.44
N ASN A 80 -1.70 3.05 -5.60
CA ASN A 80 -0.78 4.16 -5.87
C ASN A 80 0.61 3.64 -6.29
N LYS A 81 1.42 4.53 -6.89
CA LYS A 81 2.75 4.22 -7.46
C LYS A 81 2.69 3.24 -8.63
N VAL A 82 1.62 3.31 -9.42
CA VAL A 82 1.43 2.47 -10.61
C VAL A 82 2.53 2.62 -11.67
N ASP A 83 3.36 3.67 -11.57
CA ASP A 83 4.50 3.89 -12.44
C ASP A 83 5.72 3.00 -12.16
N LEU A 84 5.78 2.36 -11.00
CA LEU A 84 6.88 1.49 -10.59
C LEU A 84 6.65 0.02 -10.96
N VAL A 85 5.57 -0.32 -11.68
CA VAL A 85 5.15 -1.69 -11.95
C VAL A 85 4.71 -1.83 -13.41
N PRO A 86 4.99 -2.95 -14.10
CA PRO A 86 4.53 -3.17 -15.46
C PRO A 86 3.00 -3.10 -15.59
N ALA A 87 2.53 -2.62 -16.74
CA ALA A 87 1.12 -2.36 -16.96
C ALA A 87 0.24 -3.62 -16.88
N TRP A 88 0.76 -4.78 -17.29
CA TRP A 88 0.02 -6.05 -17.21
C TRP A 88 -0.26 -6.46 -15.76
N ALA A 89 0.74 -6.32 -14.87
CA ALA A 89 0.61 -6.67 -13.47
C ALA A 89 -0.36 -5.72 -12.74
N ILE A 90 -0.28 -4.42 -13.04
CA ILE A 90 -1.26 -3.43 -12.53
C ILE A 90 -2.69 -3.78 -12.97
N LYS A 91 -2.90 -4.14 -14.24
CA LYS A 91 -4.22 -4.53 -14.75
C LYS A 91 -4.73 -5.80 -14.09
N GLY A 92 -3.84 -6.77 -13.83
CA GLY A 92 -4.16 -7.99 -13.08
C GLY A 92 -4.62 -7.65 -11.65
N TRP A 93 -3.83 -6.86 -10.91
CA TRP A 93 -4.20 -6.40 -9.57
C TRP A 93 -5.51 -5.61 -9.54
N LEU A 94 -5.72 -4.73 -10.51
CA LEU A 94 -6.98 -3.99 -10.64
C LEU A 94 -8.18 -4.93 -10.76
N ARG A 95 -8.05 -6.03 -11.52
CA ARG A 95 -9.11 -7.04 -11.68
C ARG A 95 -9.37 -7.80 -10.38
N VAL A 96 -8.32 -8.23 -9.69
CA VAL A 96 -8.42 -8.95 -8.41
C VAL A 96 -9.10 -8.09 -7.35
N LEU A 97 -8.58 -6.89 -7.12
CA LEU A 97 -9.03 -5.98 -6.06
C LEU A 97 -10.45 -5.43 -6.31
N SER A 98 -10.82 -5.18 -7.57
CA SER A 98 -12.14 -4.63 -7.94
C SER A 98 -13.32 -5.56 -7.61
N LYS A 99 -13.07 -6.85 -7.32
CA LYS A 99 -14.11 -7.78 -6.85
C LYS A 99 -14.52 -7.51 -5.41
N GLU A 100 -13.61 -6.98 -4.60
CA GLU A 100 -13.82 -6.82 -3.17
C GLU A 100 -14.24 -5.40 -2.82
N TYR A 101 -13.63 -4.41 -3.46
CA TYR A 101 -13.95 -3.00 -3.31
C TYR A 101 -13.68 -2.25 -4.62
N PRO A 102 -14.44 -1.17 -4.92
CA PRO A 102 -14.11 -0.27 -6.02
C PRO A 102 -12.64 0.14 -5.94
N THR A 103 -11.86 -0.16 -6.98
CA THR A 103 -10.41 0.06 -6.98
C THR A 103 -10.03 1.02 -8.09
N LEU A 104 -9.21 2.02 -7.77
CA LEU A 104 -8.72 3.02 -8.71
C LEU A 104 -7.21 2.99 -8.80
N LEU A 105 -6.70 3.22 -10.01
CA LEU A 105 -5.27 3.37 -10.28
C LEU A 105 -4.83 4.83 -10.10
N PHE A 106 -3.68 5.05 -9.47
CA PHE A 106 -3.20 6.40 -9.17
C PHE A 106 -1.68 6.56 -9.22
N ARG A 107 -1.24 7.75 -9.66
CA ARG A 107 0.14 8.22 -9.49
C ARG A 107 0.15 9.54 -8.73
N GLY A 108 0.59 9.50 -7.47
CA GLY A 108 0.67 10.65 -6.57
C GLY A 108 1.81 11.62 -6.88
N SER A 109 1.66 12.40 -7.96
CA SER A 109 2.58 13.49 -8.32
C SER A 109 1.80 14.76 -8.60
N THR A 110 2.28 15.93 -8.14
CA THR A 110 1.62 17.22 -8.42
C THR A 110 1.68 17.59 -9.89
N ASN A 111 2.76 17.22 -10.59
CA ASN A 111 3.04 17.69 -11.96
C ASN A 111 2.62 16.66 -13.01
N LYS A 112 2.79 15.36 -12.73
CA LYS A 112 2.48 14.26 -13.66
C LYS A 112 1.55 13.23 -13.00
N SER A 113 0.41 13.70 -12.48
CA SER A 113 -0.58 12.81 -11.86
C SER A 113 -1.28 11.91 -12.89
N PHE A 114 -1.59 10.68 -12.48
CA PHE A 114 -2.50 9.78 -13.19
C PHE A 114 -3.63 9.38 -12.24
N GLY A 115 -4.85 9.19 -12.78
CA GLY A 115 -6.00 8.80 -11.98
C GLY A 115 -6.71 9.92 -11.20
N LYS A 116 -6.17 11.16 -11.22
CA LYS A 116 -6.78 12.34 -10.55
C LYS A 116 -8.25 12.55 -10.93
N GLY A 117 -8.55 12.58 -12.23
CA GLY A 117 -9.92 12.78 -12.72
C GLY A 117 -10.87 11.63 -12.33
N SER A 118 -10.38 10.40 -12.37
CA SER A 118 -11.14 9.21 -11.98
C SER A 118 -11.51 9.25 -10.49
N LEU A 119 -10.54 9.54 -9.62
CA LEU A 119 -10.79 9.67 -8.17
C LEU A 119 -11.75 10.82 -7.88
N LEU A 120 -11.57 11.99 -8.51
CA LEU A 120 -12.50 13.12 -8.35
C LEU A 120 -13.93 12.77 -8.81
N SER A 121 -14.06 12.01 -9.90
CA SER A 121 -15.36 11.55 -10.39
C SER A 121 -16.05 10.67 -9.36
N VAL A 122 -15.35 9.65 -8.85
CA VAL A 122 -15.87 8.73 -7.83
C VAL A 122 -16.24 9.47 -6.53
N LEU A 123 -15.39 10.36 -6.03
CA LEU A 123 -15.70 11.14 -4.81
C LEU A 123 -16.92 12.05 -5.00
N ARG A 124 -17.12 12.63 -6.20
CA ARG A 124 -18.33 13.39 -6.51
C ARG A 124 -19.57 12.51 -6.56
N GLN A 125 -19.47 11.26 -7.01
CA GLN A 125 -20.59 10.32 -6.96
C GLN A 125 -21.02 10.03 -5.52
N PHE A 126 -20.06 9.74 -4.64
CA PHE A 126 -20.34 9.56 -3.22
C PHE A 126 -20.92 10.82 -2.59
N ALA A 127 -20.36 12.00 -2.89
CA ALA A 127 -20.90 13.27 -2.39
C ALA A 127 -22.37 13.44 -2.78
N ARG A 128 -22.72 13.19 -4.05
CA ARG A 128 -24.12 13.29 -4.51
C ARG A 128 -25.05 12.29 -3.83
N LEU A 129 -24.58 11.07 -3.59
CA LEU A 129 -25.36 10.02 -2.96
C LEU A 129 -25.63 10.36 -1.48
N ILE A 130 -24.58 10.64 -0.73
CA ILE A 130 -24.65 10.87 0.73
C ILE A 130 -25.40 12.16 1.06
N LEU A 131 -25.10 13.27 0.35
CA LEU A 131 -25.72 14.58 0.63
C LEU A 131 -27.21 14.62 0.23
N ARG A 132 -27.67 13.73 -0.64
CA ARG A 132 -29.10 13.61 -0.95
C ARG A 132 -29.84 12.74 0.05
N SER A 133 -29.20 11.69 0.58
CA SER A 133 -29.80 10.84 1.60
C SER A 133 -29.85 11.51 2.98
N ASN A 134 -29.02 12.53 3.22
CA ASN A 134 -28.95 13.23 4.50
C ASN A 134 -29.00 14.76 4.27
N HIS A 135 -30.20 15.33 4.37
CA HIS A 135 -30.47 16.74 4.09
C HIS A 135 -29.78 17.71 5.05
N ASP A 136 -29.43 17.28 6.26
CA ASP A 136 -28.73 18.12 7.25
C ASP A 136 -27.25 18.26 6.94
N LYS A 137 -26.72 17.40 6.07
CA LYS A 137 -25.30 17.35 5.74
C LYS A 137 -25.00 18.19 4.50
N GLN A 138 -24.11 19.18 4.66
CA GLN A 138 -23.72 20.08 3.56
C GLN A 138 -22.46 19.62 2.80
N ALA A 139 -21.66 18.74 3.39
CA ALA A 139 -20.42 18.26 2.81
C ALA A 139 -20.05 16.85 3.33
N ILE A 140 -19.31 16.11 2.52
CA ILE A 140 -18.76 14.80 2.90
C ILE A 140 -17.30 14.92 3.33
N SER A 141 -16.90 14.02 4.22
CA SER A 141 -15.51 13.83 4.65
C SER A 141 -14.94 12.54 4.07
N VAL A 142 -13.74 12.61 3.50
CA VAL A 142 -13.05 11.48 2.87
C VAL A 142 -11.73 11.20 3.58
N GLY A 143 -11.63 10.08 4.27
CA GLY A 143 -10.43 9.68 5.02
C GLY A 143 -9.45 8.88 4.16
N PHE A 144 -8.17 9.28 4.14
CA PHE A 144 -7.09 8.53 3.50
C PHE A 144 -6.34 7.71 4.54
N VAL A 145 -6.38 6.38 4.42
CA VAL A 145 -5.78 5.43 5.35
C VAL A 145 -4.87 4.45 4.61
N GLY A 146 -3.95 3.81 5.32
CA GLY A 146 -2.99 2.85 4.72
C GLY A 146 -1.60 2.92 5.34
N TYR A 147 -0.73 2.00 4.91
CA TYR A 147 0.64 1.84 5.43
C TYR A 147 1.47 3.14 5.35
N PRO A 148 2.50 3.30 6.19
CA PRO A 148 3.51 4.34 5.99
C PRO A 148 4.06 4.33 4.55
N ASN A 149 4.43 5.50 4.02
CA ASN A 149 5.10 5.64 2.72
C ASN A 149 4.37 5.12 1.46
N VAL A 150 3.12 4.63 1.55
CA VAL A 150 2.29 4.30 0.36
C VAL A 150 1.89 5.53 -0.47
N GLY A 151 2.02 6.74 0.10
CA GLY A 151 1.82 8.01 -0.61
C GLY A 151 0.48 8.71 -0.37
N LYS A 152 -0.18 8.48 0.78
CA LYS A 152 -1.44 9.16 1.19
C LYS A 152 -1.39 10.68 1.01
N SER A 153 -0.42 11.34 1.64
CA SER A 153 -0.23 12.79 1.57
C SER A 153 0.11 13.26 0.15
N SER A 154 0.84 12.47 -0.64
CA SER A 154 1.13 12.76 -2.05
C SER A 154 -0.11 12.70 -2.94
N VAL A 155 -1.03 11.77 -2.68
CA VAL A 155 -2.34 11.71 -3.34
C VAL A 155 -3.15 12.97 -3.06
N ILE A 156 -3.20 13.41 -1.81
CA ILE A 156 -3.91 14.63 -1.41
C ILE A 156 -3.31 15.86 -2.10
N ASN A 157 -1.98 15.99 -2.12
CA ASN A 157 -1.29 17.07 -2.82
C ASN A 157 -1.57 17.07 -4.33
N ALA A 158 -1.61 15.88 -4.96
CA ALA A 158 -1.98 15.74 -6.37
C ALA A 158 -3.44 16.16 -6.65
N LEU A 159 -4.37 15.78 -5.77
CA LEU A 159 -5.78 16.21 -5.85
C LEU A 159 -5.90 17.74 -5.71
N ARG A 160 -5.15 18.33 -4.78
CA ARG A 160 -5.13 19.79 -4.56
C ARG A 160 -4.30 20.56 -5.58
N THR A 161 -3.47 19.88 -6.38
CA THR A 161 -2.51 20.52 -7.30
C THR A 161 -1.58 21.51 -6.61
N LYS A 162 -1.32 21.30 -5.32
CA LYS A 162 -0.43 22.12 -4.49
C LYS A 162 0.08 21.30 -3.30
N SER A 163 1.23 21.69 -2.76
CA SER A 163 1.82 21.05 -1.58
C SER A 163 1.13 21.52 -0.30
N VAL A 164 0.05 20.84 0.12
CA VAL A 164 -0.67 21.12 1.37
C VAL A 164 -0.11 20.28 2.52
N CYS A 165 0.00 18.97 2.29
CA CYS A 165 0.61 18.06 3.24
C CYS A 165 2.13 18.06 3.06
N LYS A 166 2.88 17.98 4.17
CA LYS A 166 4.31 17.69 4.11
C LYS A 166 4.52 16.26 3.60
N VAL A 167 5.47 16.09 2.68
CA VAL A 167 5.81 14.80 2.09
C VAL A 167 7.31 14.59 2.15
N ALA A 168 7.73 13.42 2.61
CA ALA A 168 9.12 12.99 2.64
C ALA A 168 9.19 11.48 2.40
N PRO A 169 10.28 10.96 1.80
CA PRO A 169 10.51 9.52 1.65
C PRO A 169 11.01 8.92 2.98
N ILE A 170 10.43 9.33 4.10
CA ILE A 170 10.82 8.94 5.46
C ILE A 170 9.52 8.64 6.22
N PRO A 171 9.42 7.48 6.91
CA PRO A 171 8.24 7.17 7.70
C PRO A 171 8.05 8.15 8.87
N GLY A 172 6.78 8.34 9.22
CA GLY A 172 6.36 9.19 10.34
C GLY A 172 6.38 10.69 10.06
N GLU A 173 6.37 11.11 8.78
CA GLU A 173 6.24 12.52 8.40
C GLU A 173 4.88 13.10 8.85
N THR A 174 3.78 12.38 8.57
CA THR A 174 2.44 12.73 9.05
C THR A 174 2.25 12.20 10.48
N LYS A 175 2.31 13.10 11.47
CA LYS A 175 2.24 12.76 12.91
C LYS A 175 0.86 12.92 13.56
N ALA A 176 -0.05 13.60 12.89
CA ALA A 176 -1.41 13.87 13.36
C ALA A 176 -2.32 13.98 12.13
N TRP A 177 -3.59 13.64 12.33
CA TRP A 177 -4.59 13.81 11.29
C TRP A 177 -4.77 15.29 10.91
N GLN A 178 -5.11 15.56 9.66
CA GLN A 178 -5.29 16.92 9.14
C GLN A 178 -6.53 17.00 8.25
N TYR A 179 -7.32 18.06 8.43
CA TYR A 179 -8.53 18.32 7.66
C TYR A 179 -8.25 19.29 6.52
N ILE A 180 -8.52 18.89 5.29
CA ILE A 180 -8.14 19.60 4.07
C ILE A 180 -9.35 19.79 3.16
N ARG A 181 -9.71 21.05 2.92
CA ARG A 181 -10.80 21.38 2.00
C ARG A 181 -10.39 21.15 0.54
N LEU A 182 -11.09 20.26 -0.16
CA LEU A 182 -10.92 20.05 -1.60
C LEU A 182 -11.89 20.89 -2.41
N THR A 183 -13.19 20.81 -2.11
CA THR A 183 -14.26 21.63 -2.71
C THR A 183 -15.18 22.20 -1.62
N LYS A 184 -16.30 22.84 -1.99
CA LYS A 184 -17.31 23.25 -1.01
C LYS A 184 -18.00 22.07 -0.32
N GLN A 185 -18.13 20.93 -1.03
CA GLN A 185 -18.90 19.76 -0.58
C GLN A 185 -18.01 18.56 -0.22
N ILE A 186 -16.69 18.65 -0.39
CA ILE A 186 -15.76 17.53 -0.17
C ILE A 186 -14.56 18.02 0.63
N PHE A 187 -14.37 17.38 1.77
CA PHE A 187 -13.20 17.53 2.62
C PHE A 187 -12.40 16.23 2.65
N LEU A 188 -11.08 16.34 2.72
CA LEU A 188 -10.14 15.24 2.78
C LEU A 188 -9.51 15.20 4.17
N ILE A 189 -9.29 14.01 4.70
CA ILE A 189 -8.63 13.79 5.97
C ILE A 189 -7.37 12.98 5.71
N ASP A 190 -6.20 13.57 5.97
CA ASP A 190 -4.93 12.83 5.96
C ASP A 190 -4.73 12.15 7.30
N CYS A 191 -4.33 10.88 7.31
CA CYS A 191 -4.08 10.09 8.52
C CYS A 191 -2.60 9.69 8.58
N PRO A 192 -1.99 9.64 9.78
CA PRO A 192 -0.72 8.95 9.98
C PRO A 192 -0.74 7.52 9.40
N GLY A 193 0.43 7.03 8.97
CA GLY A 193 0.56 5.64 8.54
C GLY A 193 0.36 4.68 9.70
N VAL A 194 -0.55 3.72 9.53
CA VAL A 194 -0.82 2.65 10.50
C VAL A 194 -0.20 1.37 10.00
N VAL A 195 0.43 0.64 10.90
CA VAL A 195 1.01 -0.67 10.63
C VAL A 195 0.20 -1.69 11.41
N TYR A 196 -0.16 -2.77 10.74
CA TYR A 196 -0.93 -3.84 11.35
C TYR A 196 0.01 -5.01 11.64
N PRO A 197 -0.17 -5.70 12.77
CA PRO A 197 0.58 -6.91 13.06
C PRO A 197 0.15 -7.98 12.06
N ASN A 198 0.95 -8.15 11.02
CA ASN A 198 0.90 -9.26 10.07
C ASN A 198 2.07 -10.21 10.38
N LYS A 199 2.11 -11.39 9.74
CA LYS A 199 3.25 -12.32 9.80
C LYS A 199 4.48 -11.83 9.01
N ASP A 200 4.74 -10.53 9.06
CA ASP A 200 5.85 -9.90 8.35
C ASP A 200 7.16 -10.13 9.12
N SER A 201 8.23 -10.50 8.41
CA SER A 201 9.57 -10.55 9.02
C SER A 201 10.08 -9.13 9.31
N GLU A 202 11.07 -8.97 10.20
CA GLU A 202 11.68 -7.64 10.46
C GLU A 202 12.16 -6.97 9.17
N THR A 203 12.80 -7.75 8.29
CA THR A 203 13.20 -7.28 6.96
C THR A 203 12.01 -6.82 6.10
N ASP A 204 10.84 -7.48 6.16
CA ASP A 204 9.65 -7.00 5.43
C ASP A 204 9.18 -5.63 5.94
N ILE A 205 9.22 -5.42 7.26
CA ILE A 205 8.85 -4.13 7.88
C ILE A 205 9.80 -3.02 7.39
N VAL A 206 11.10 -3.30 7.28
CA VAL A 206 12.09 -2.36 6.71
C VAL A 206 11.83 -2.09 5.23
N LEU A 207 11.60 -3.13 4.43
CA LEU A 207 11.39 -3.01 2.99
C LEU A 207 10.07 -2.31 2.63
N LYS A 208 9.02 -2.48 3.44
CA LYS A 208 7.76 -1.72 3.33
C LYS A 208 7.92 -0.25 3.76
N GLY A 209 9.08 0.12 4.32
CA GLY A 209 9.40 1.50 4.69
C GLY A 209 8.69 1.98 5.93
N VAL A 210 8.41 1.09 6.88
CA VAL A 210 7.85 1.44 8.20
C VAL A 210 8.91 2.07 9.10
N VAL A 211 10.14 1.55 9.03
CA VAL A 211 11.27 1.96 9.86
C VAL A 211 12.16 2.95 9.11
N ARG A 212 12.74 3.91 9.84
CA ARG A 212 13.74 4.84 9.28
C ARG A 212 15.07 4.11 9.12
N VAL A 213 15.48 3.94 7.87
CA VAL A 213 16.74 3.27 7.49
C VAL A 213 17.98 3.89 8.16
N THR A 214 17.97 5.20 8.40
CA THR A 214 19.07 5.90 9.09
C THR A 214 19.35 5.35 10.48
N ASN A 215 18.31 4.84 11.16
CA ASN A 215 18.37 4.36 12.54
C ASN A 215 18.53 2.84 12.63
N LEU A 216 18.80 2.16 11.52
CA LEU A 216 19.16 0.74 11.55
C LEU A 216 20.65 0.63 11.87
N GLU A 217 21.00 -0.15 12.88
CA GLU A 217 22.39 -0.46 13.23
C GLU A 217 22.91 -1.54 12.26
N ASP A 218 22.17 -2.65 12.14
CA ASP A 218 22.52 -3.80 11.29
C ASP A 218 21.82 -3.77 9.92
N ALA A 219 22.01 -2.68 9.17
CA ALA A 219 21.35 -2.50 7.88
C ALA A 219 21.71 -3.59 6.83
N SER A 220 22.89 -4.21 6.96
CA SER A 220 23.42 -5.21 6.03
C SER A 220 22.62 -6.51 6.02
N GLU A 221 22.04 -6.92 7.17
CA GLU A 221 21.28 -8.17 7.30
C GLU A 221 20.03 -8.21 6.40
N HIS A 222 19.51 -7.03 6.07
CA HIS A 222 18.32 -6.91 5.23
C HIS A 222 18.59 -7.05 3.74
N ILE A 223 19.86 -7.00 3.31
CA ILE A 223 20.24 -6.96 1.89
C ILE A 223 20.04 -8.31 1.21
N GLY A 224 20.29 -9.43 1.89
CA GLY A 224 20.08 -10.76 1.31
C GLY A 224 18.65 -10.95 0.77
N LYS A 225 17.64 -10.47 1.50
CA LYS A 225 16.23 -10.53 1.04
C LYS A 225 15.95 -9.60 -0.14
N VAL A 226 16.66 -8.48 -0.26
CA VAL A 226 16.57 -7.60 -1.44
C VAL A 226 17.15 -8.29 -2.66
N LEU A 227 18.34 -8.89 -2.54
CA LEU A 227 19.00 -9.61 -3.63
C LEU A 227 18.14 -10.77 -4.15
N ARG A 228 17.44 -11.49 -3.25
CA ARG A 228 16.51 -12.57 -3.65
C ARG A 228 15.23 -12.08 -4.32
N ARG A 229 14.76 -10.87 -4.00
CA ARG A 229 13.50 -10.31 -4.53
C ARG A 229 13.65 -9.56 -5.84
N VAL A 230 14.86 -9.10 -6.16
CA VAL A 230 15.13 -8.32 -7.36
C VAL A 230 15.87 -9.19 -8.35
N LYS A 231 15.46 -9.17 -9.62
CA LYS A 231 16.20 -9.88 -10.66
C LYS A 231 17.64 -9.36 -10.78
N LYS A 232 18.56 -10.28 -11.08
CA LYS A 232 19.99 -10.01 -11.13
C LYS A 232 20.32 -8.90 -12.14
N GLU A 233 19.66 -8.89 -13.30
CA GLU A 233 19.87 -7.91 -14.39
C GLU A 233 19.55 -6.48 -13.94
N HIS A 234 18.54 -6.31 -13.07
CA HIS A 234 18.14 -5.00 -12.57
C HIS A 234 19.19 -4.42 -11.63
N LEU A 235 19.76 -5.25 -10.76
CA LEU A 235 20.84 -4.87 -9.85
C LEU A 235 22.13 -4.59 -10.62
N GLN A 236 22.47 -5.42 -11.61
CA GLN A 236 23.60 -5.20 -12.50
C GLN A 236 23.49 -3.85 -13.21
N ARG A 237 22.32 -3.52 -13.75
CA ARG A 237 22.06 -2.23 -14.42
C ARG A 237 22.14 -1.06 -13.45
N ALA A 238 21.53 -1.17 -12.27
CA ALA A 238 21.44 -0.08 -11.30
C ALA A 238 22.81 0.25 -10.67
N TYR A 239 23.59 -0.77 -10.33
CA TYR A 239 24.83 -0.61 -9.58
C TYR A 239 26.10 -0.79 -10.40
N LYS A 240 25.99 -1.28 -11.65
CA LYS A 240 27.12 -1.60 -12.55
C LYS A 240 28.06 -2.66 -11.97
N ILE A 241 27.51 -3.59 -11.20
CA ILE A 241 28.20 -4.76 -10.63
C ILE A 241 27.83 -5.95 -11.52
N LYS A 242 28.81 -6.73 -12.01
CA LYS A 242 28.53 -7.84 -12.94
C LYS A 242 28.00 -9.06 -12.21
N ASP A 243 28.77 -9.59 -11.28
CA ASP A 243 28.42 -10.81 -10.54
C ASP A 243 28.86 -10.65 -9.08
N TRP A 244 28.23 -11.43 -8.20
CA TRP A 244 28.55 -11.50 -6.78
C TRP A 244 28.28 -12.92 -6.28
N GLU A 245 29.03 -13.34 -5.27
CA GLU A 245 28.88 -14.67 -4.65
C GLU A 245 27.81 -14.67 -3.56
N ASP A 246 27.84 -13.68 -2.67
CA ASP A 246 26.91 -13.52 -1.56
C ASP A 246 26.53 -12.05 -1.33
N GLU A 247 25.69 -11.77 -0.34
CA GLU A 247 25.32 -10.40 0.03
C GLU A 247 26.51 -9.53 0.48
N ASN A 248 27.54 -10.11 1.09
CA ASN A 248 28.69 -9.38 1.60
C ASN A 248 29.61 -8.95 0.45
N ASP A 249 29.91 -9.85 -0.48
CA ASP A 249 30.66 -9.56 -1.70
C ASP A 249 29.97 -8.48 -2.52
N PHE A 250 28.65 -8.58 -2.70
CA PHE A 250 27.87 -7.54 -3.37
C PHE A 250 28.06 -6.17 -2.70
N LEU A 251 27.97 -6.10 -1.37
CA LEU A 251 28.15 -4.86 -0.62
C LEU A 251 29.59 -4.33 -0.69
N VAL A 252 30.60 -5.20 -0.63
CA VAL A 252 32.01 -4.80 -0.78
C VAL A 252 32.26 -4.20 -2.16
N GLN A 253 31.76 -4.83 -3.22
CA GLN A 253 31.86 -4.31 -4.58
C GLN A 253 31.13 -2.97 -4.72
N LEU A 254 29.94 -2.85 -4.12
CA LEU A 254 29.17 -1.60 -4.10
C LEU A 254 29.90 -0.48 -3.38
N CYS A 255 30.51 -0.76 -2.23
CA CYS A 255 31.31 0.19 -1.47
C CYS A 255 32.47 0.75 -2.30
N ARG A 256 33.22 -0.14 -2.97
CA ARG A 256 34.34 0.25 -3.85
C ARG A 256 33.85 1.10 -5.02
N ALA A 257 32.77 0.68 -5.68
CA ALA A 257 32.20 1.40 -6.82
C ALA A 257 31.66 2.80 -6.47
N LYS A 258 31.17 2.99 -5.23
CA LYS A 258 30.58 4.26 -4.75
C LYS A 258 31.49 5.08 -3.84
N GLY A 259 32.72 4.62 -3.59
CA GLY A 259 33.67 5.27 -2.68
C GLY A 259 33.20 5.33 -1.24
N LYS A 260 32.43 4.33 -0.77
CA LYS A 260 31.97 4.21 0.62
C LYS A 260 32.99 3.40 1.43
N LEU A 261 34.11 4.06 1.73
CA LEU A 261 35.21 3.48 2.48
C LEU A 261 35.40 4.21 3.81
N LEU A 262 35.70 3.47 4.87
CA LEU A 262 36.13 3.97 6.15
C LEU A 262 37.58 4.46 6.10
N ARG A 263 38.04 5.03 7.21
CA ARG A 263 39.47 5.34 7.39
C ARG A 263 40.27 4.04 7.28
N GLY A 264 41.35 4.07 6.50
CA GLY A 264 42.15 2.88 6.21
C GLY A 264 41.73 2.12 4.93
N GLY A 265 40.67 2.57 4.24
CA GLY A 265 40.26 1.97 2.96
C GLY A 265 39.35 0.75 3.10
N GLU A 266 38.90 0.44 4.32
CA GLU A 266 37.95 -0.66 4.58
C GLU A 266 36.55 -0.32 4.06
N PRO A 267 35.84 -1.27 3.42
CA PRO A 267 34.46 -1.06 2.95
C PRO A 267 33.45 -0.76 4.08
N ASP A 268 32.67 0.31 3.95
CA ASP A 268 31.57 0.63 4.87
C ASP A 268 30.27 -0.06 4.45
N LEU A 269 30.11 -1.32 4.84
CA LEU A 269 28.97 -2.16 4.46
C LEU A 269 27.64 -1.57 4.94
N THR A 270 27.58 -1.03 6.16
CA THR A 270 26.36 -0.46 6.74
C THR A 270 25.90 0.76 5.94
N SER A 271 26.81 1.66 5.55
CA SER A 271 26.44 2.82 4.72
C SER A 271 25.97 2.42 3.32
N ALA A 272 26.60 1.42 2.69
CA ALA A 272 26.17 0.90 1.40
C ALA A 272 24.80 0.21 1.49
N ALA A 273 24.57 -0.58 2.54
CA ALA A 273 23.28 -1.23 2.80
C ALA A 273 22.16 -0.19 3.00
N LYS A 274 22.39 0.85 3.82
CA LYS A 274 21.43 1.96 4.00
C LYS A 274 21.11 2.68 2.69
N MET A 275 22.12 2.90 1.85
CA MET A 275 21.91 3.50 0.52
C MET A 275 21.01 2.61 -0.35
N MET A 276 21.27 1.31 -0.40
CA MET A 276 20.48 0.36 -1.18
C MET A 276 19.03 0.24 -0.66
N LEU A 277 18.83 0.19 0.65
CA LEU A 277 17.49 0.21 1.25
C LEU A 277 16.72 1.50 0.92
N HIS A 278 17.40 2.65 0.84
CA HIS A 278 16.79 3.88 0.38
C HIS A 278 16.42 3.84 -1.11
N ASP A 279 17.27 3.28 -1.96
CA ASP A 279 16.99 3.10 -3.38
C ASP A 279 15.78 2.18 -3.60
N TRP A 280 15.67 1.10 -2.83
CA TRP A 280 14.49 0.22 -2.77
C TRP A 280 13.21 0.98 -2.39
N GLN A 281 13.22 1.70 -1.26
CA GLN A 281 12.03 2.42 -0.78
C GLN A 281 11.58 3.52 -1.74
N ARG A 282 12.53 4.14 -2.47
CA ARG A 282 12.27 5.16 -3.49
C ARG A 282 11.85 4.59 -4.84
N GLY A 283 11.94 3.28 -5.04
CA GLY A 283 11.58 2.62 -6.30
C GLY A 283 12.62 2.82 -7.42
N ARG A 284 13.89 3.04 -7.08
CA ARG A 284 14.99 3.05 -8.05
C ARG A 284 15.41 1.64 -8.47
N ILE A 285 15.20 0.68 -7.57
CA ILE A 285 15.34 -0.74 -7.86
C ILE A 285 13.93 -1.27 -8.15
N PRO A 286 13.68 -1.85 -9.33
CA PRO A 286 12.38 -2.40 -9.66
C PRO A 286 12.09 -3.65 -8.83
N PHE A 287 10.89 -3.69 -8.26
CA PHE A 287 10.34 -4.84 -7.58
C PHE A 287 8.81 -4.77 -7.63
N PHE A 288 8.17 -5.89 -7.91
CA PHE A 288 6.73 -6.04 -7.80
C PHE A 288 6.35 -7.50 -7.56
N VAL A 289 5.27 -7.72 -6.83
CA VAL A 289 4.62 -9.02 -6.68
C VAL A 289 3.52 -9.10 -7.75
N PRO A 290 3.57 -10.04 -8.70
CA PRO A 290 2.49 -10.23 -9.65
C PRO A 290 1.26 -10.82 -8.94
N PRO A 291 0.04 -10.56 -9.44
CA PRO A 291 -1.14 -11.27 -8.95
C PRO A 291 -1.00 -12.76 -9.29
N SER A 292 -1.38 -13.63 -8.37
CA SER A 292 -1.28 -15.08 -8.59
C SER A 292 -2.21 -15.53 -9.73
N LEU A 293 -1.84 -16.63 -10.41
CA LEU A 293 -2.70 -17.23 -11.43
C LEU A 293 -4.06 -17.62 -10.85
N ARG A 294 -4.10 -18.16 -9.62
CA ARG A 294 -5.36 -18.47 -8.90
C ARG A 294 -6.22 -17.24 -8.67
N GLU A 295 -5.64 -16.12 -8.22
CA GLU A 295 -6.40 -14.86 -8.05
C GLU A 295 -6.96 -14.34 -9.39
N THR A 296 -6.22 -14.60 -10.48
CA THR A 296 -6.54 -14.17 -11.85
C THR A 296 -7.57 -15.10 -12.53
N GLU A 297 -7.51 -16.40 -12.36
CA GLU A 297 -8.50 -17.36 -12.87
C GLU A 297 -9.81 -17.27 -12.09
N ALA A 298 -9.76 -17.11 -10.77
CA ALA A 298 -10.93 -16.82 -9.96
C ALA A 298 -11.57 -15.44 -10.30
N SER A 299 -11.05 -14.68 -11.28
CA SER A 299 -11.44 -13.31 -11.60
C SER A 299 -12.31 -13.06 -12.81
N GLU A 300 -12.83 -14.09 -13.44
CA GLU A 300 -13.74 -13.95 -14.57
C GLU A 300 -15.16 -13.44 -14.21
N GLY A 301 -15.43 -13.09 -12.95
CA GLY A 301 -16.71 -12.55 -12.48
C GLY A 301 -16.84 -11.02 -12.45
N PRO A 302 -18.08 -10.48 -12.38
CA PRO A 302 -18.34 -9.04 -12.33
C PRO A 302 -17.83 -8.37 -11.04
N SER A 303 -17.34 -7.14 -11.18
CA SER A 303 -16.81 -6.33 -10.06
C SER A 303 -17.89 -6.00 -9.02
N LYS A 304 -17.48 -5.66 -7.78
CA LYS A 304 -18.44 -5.34 -6.72
C LYS A 304 -19.29 -4.11 -7.02
N ALA A 305 -18.74 -3.13 -7.73
CA ALA A 305 -19.49 -1.94 -8.13
C ALA A 305 -20.70 -2.30 -9.02
N HIS A 306 -20.58 -3.33 -9.86
CA HIS A 306 -21.71 -3.86 -10.63
C HIS A 306 -22.73 -4.55 -9.72
N LYS A 307 -22.27 -5.44 -8.82
CA LYS A 307 -23.14 -6.14 -7.87
C LYS A 307 -23.93 -5.17 -6.98
N ASP A 308 -23.28 -4.11 -6.50
CA ASP A 308 -23.94 -3.06 -5.71
C ASP A 308 -24.96 -2.30 -6.56
N ALA A 309 -24.64 -1.96 -7.81
CA ALA A 309 -25.59 -1.31 -8.71
C ALA A 309 -26.86 -2.16 -8.91
N ASP A 310 -26.71 -3.46 -9.20
CA ASP A 310 -27.82 -4.39 -9.42
C ASP A 310 -28.67 -4.56 -8.14
N LYS A 311 -28.01 -4.65 -6.98
CA LYS A 311 -28.69 -4.68 -5.68
C LYS A 311 -29.54 -3.43 -5.48
N TYR A 312 -28.99 -2.23 -5.65
CA TYR A 312 -29.73 -0.99 -5.46
C TYR A 312 -30.86 -0.80 -6.49
N GLU A 313 -30.72 -1.34 -7.69
CA GLU A 313 -31.79 -1.36 -8.69
C GLU A 313 -32.94 -2.29 -8.28
N ALA A 314 -32.63 -3.49 -7.76
CA ALA A 314 -33.62 -4.42 -7.20
C ALA A 314 -34.38 -3.82 -5.99
N PHE A 315 -33.71 -2.99 -5.18
CA PHE A 315 -34.33 -2.22 -4.09
C PHE A 315 -34.96 -0.89 -4.54
N GLY A 316 -35.11 -0.63 -5.85
CA GLY A 316 -35.79 0.55 -6.40
C GLY A 316 -35.02 1.88 -6.26
N THR A 317 -33.78 1.87 -5.79
CA THR A 317 -32.97 3.07 -5.55
C THR A 317 -32.20 3.49 -6.82
N ARG A 318 -32.93 3.89 -7.87
CA ARG A 318 -32.39 4.20 -9.23
C ARG A 318 -31.16 5.11 -9.23
N GLN A 319 -31.13 6.12 -8.36
CA GLN A 319 -30.01 7.08 -8.28
C GLN A 319 -28.73 6.45 -7.71
N ALA A 320 -28.85 5.60 -6.69
CA ALA A 320 -27.70 4.89 -6.12
C ALA A 320 -27.13 3.92 -7.16
N ALA A 321 -28.00 3.15 -7.83
CA ALA A 321 -27.61 2.29 -8.94
C ALA A 321 -26.90 3.09 -10.05
N ALA A 322 -27.41 4.26 -10.43
CA ALA A 322 -26.77 5.14 -11.40
C ALA A 322 -25.37 5.62 -10.95
N SER A 323 -25.21 6.01 -9.68
CA SER A 323 -23.90 6.40 -9.13
C SER A 323 -22.90 5.24 -9.20
N PHE A 324 -23.30 4.03 -8.81
CA PHE A 324 -22.44 2.84 -8.86
C PHE A 324 -22.10 2.43 -10.30
N ARG A 325 -23.03 2.56 -11.25
CA ARG A 325 -22.76 2.35 -12.68
C ARG A 325 -21.71 3.33 -13.20
N VAL A 326 -21.74 4.60 -12.79
CA VAL A 326 -20.69 5.55 -13.18
C VAL A 326 -19.35 5.18 -12.55
N ILE A 327 -19.32 4.74 -11.29
CA ILE A 327 -18.09 4.26 -10.65
C ILE A 327 -17.53 3.07 -11.44
N ALA A 328 -18.37 2.09 -11.80
CA ALA A 328 -17.96 0.95 -12.60
C ALA A 328 -17.40 1.38 -13.97
N SER A 329 -18.08 2.29 -14.67
CA SER A 329 -17.61 2.87 -15.94
C SER A 329 -16.26 3.56 -15.81
N VAL A 330 -16.02 4.31 -14.73
CA VAL A 330 -14.73 4.95 -14.45
C VAL A 330 -13.62 3.91 -14.27
N ILE A 331 -13.90 2.80 -13.57
CA ILE A 331 -12.96 1.69 -13.36
C ILE A 331 -12.66 0.99 -14.69
N SER A 332 -13.67 0.66 -15.48
CA SER A 332 -13.50 0.06 -16.81
C SER A 332 -12.69 0.95 -17.75
N SER A 333 -12.91 2.26 -17.71
CA SER A 333 -12.11 3.23 -18.48
C SER A 333 -10.63 3.21 -18.08
N GLN A 334 -10.32 3.01 -16.79
CA GLN A 334 -8.92 2.91 -16.33
C GLN A 334 -8.23 1.62 -16.80
N GLN A 335 -8.97 0.53 -17.01
CA GLN A 335 -8.41 -0.72 -17.56
C GLN A 335 -7.94 -0.56 -19.01
N GLN A 336 -8.61 0.31 -19.77
CA GLN A 336 -8.31 0.57 -21.19
C GLN A 336 -7.25 1.67 -21.38
N LYS A 337 -7.05 2.55 -20.40
CA LYS A 337 -6.04 3.62 -20.49
C LYS A 337 -4.62 3.08 -20.47
N SER A 338 -3.73 3.78 -21.18
CA SER A 338 -2.29 3.57 -21.04
C SER A 338 -1.85 3.97 -19.63
N ILE A 339 -1.42 2.98 -18.86
CA ILE A 339 -0.86 3.19 -17.52
C ILE A 339 0.54 3.79 -17.69
N PRO A 340 0.89 4.87 -16.97
CA PRO A 340 2.26 5.39 -17.00
C PRO A 340 3.17 4.36 -16.33
N VAL A 341 4.23 3.92 -17.01
CA VAL A 341 5.23 2.97 -16.49
C VAL A 341 6.62 3.55 -16.73
N GLN A 342 7.52 3.41 -15.75
CA GLN A 342 8.95 3.72 -15.92
C GLN A 342 9.62 2.61 -16.73
N ARG A 343 9.61 2.75 -18.05
CA ARG A 343 10.06 1.70 -18.99
C ARG A 343 11.54 1.37 -18.86
N ASP A 344 12.35 2.33 -18.43
CA ASP A 344 13.80 2.21 -18.18
C ASP A 344 14.14 1.22 -17.06
N LEU A 345 13.17 0.91 -16.19
CA LEU A 345 13.37 -0.05 -15.11
C LEU A 345 13.19 -1.51 -15.54
N PHE A 346 12.49 -1.80 -16.64
CA PHE A 346 12.08 -3.15 -17.01
C PHE A 346 12.62 -3.58 -18.37
N THR A 347 12.80 -4.88 -18.58
CA THR A 347 13.11 -5.43 -19.90
C THR A 347 11.85 -5.47 -20.79
N GLU A 348 12.03 -5.60 -22.11
CA GLU A 348 10.91 -5.71 -23.05
C GLU A 348 10.03 -6.95 -22.80
N ASP A 349 10.62 -8.05 -22.35
CA ASP A 349 9.87 -9.27 -22.02
C ASP A 349 9.06 -9.11 -20.73
N GLU A 350 9.60 -8.43 -19.72
CA GLU A 350 8.87 -8.09 -18.50
C GLU A 350 7.72 -7.13 -18.76
N LEU A 351 7.90 -6.15 -19.65
CA LEU A 351 6.84 -5.25 -20.05
C LEU A 351 5.69 -5.98 -20.77
N LYS A 352 6.00 -7.09 -21.45
CA LYS A 352 5.04 -7.97 -22.14
C LYS A 352 4.44 -9.06 -21.25
N GLY A 353 4.92 -9.21 -20.01
CA GLY A 353 4.43 -10.24 -19.08
C GLY A 353 4.79 -11.66 -19.50
N LYS A 354 5.86 -11.83 -20.28
CA LYS A 354 6.43 -13.16 -20.51
C LYS A 354 7.15 -13.57 -19.24
N SER A 355 6.73 -14.69 -18.65
CA SER A 355 7.31 -15.23 -17.43
C SER A 355 8.78 -15.58 -17.65
N ASP A 356 9.67 -14.97 -16.88
CA ASP A 356 10.97 -15.60 -16.61
C ASP A 356 10.73 -16.75 -15.62
N PRO A 357 11.25 -17.94 -15.87
CA PRO A 357 11.19 -19.06 -14.93
C PRO A 357 11.98 -18.81 -13.63
N GLU A 358 12.76 -17.73 -13.53
CA GLU A 358 13.63 -17.44 -12.40
C GLU A 358 12.97 -16.66 -11.24
N LEU A 359 11.76 -16.11 -11.41
CA LEU A 359 11.00 -15.63 -10.26
C LEU A 359 10.30 -16.83 -9.62
N GLY A 360 10.98 -17.45 -8.65
CA GLY A 360 10.38 -18.42 -7.76
C GLY A 360 9.00 -17.93 -7.32
N SER A 361 8.00 -18.79 -7.48
CA SER A 361 6.74 -18.64 -6.76
C SER A 361 7.07 -18.30 -5.30
N PRO A 362 6.32 -17.42 -4.63
CA PRO A 362 6.39 -17.37 -3.18
C PRO A 362 6.06 -18.79 -2.71
N GLU A 363 7.08 -19.54 -2.32
CA GLU A 363 6.90 -20.86 -1.74
C GLU A 363 5.98 -20.67 -0.53
N ASP A 364 4.94 -21.49 -0.48
CA ASP A 364 4.10 -21.66 0.68
C ASP A 364 4.99 -22.15 1.84
N GLU A 365 5.65 -21.24 2.57
CA GLU A 365 6.19 -21.49 3.91
C GLU A 365 5.02 -21.60 4.93
N SER A 366 4.05 -22.45 4.64
CA SER A 366 2.94 -22.76 5.53
C SER A 366 2.57 -24.23 5.45
N ALA A 367 3.50 -25.10 5.84
CA ALA A 367 3.20 -26.46 6.30
C ALA A 367 4.40 -27.04 7.08
N GLU A 368 4.80 -26.41 8.18
CA GLU A 368 5.38 -27.18 9.29
C GLU A 368 4.27 -27.34 10.32
N GLU A 369 3.70 -28.54 10.37
CA GLU A 369 2.88 -28.98 11.50
C GLU A 369 3.76 -28.92 12.76
N PRO A 370 3.24 -28.45 13.92
CA PRO A 370 3.97 -28.57 15.17
C PRO A 370 4.17 -30.06 15.48
N PRO A 371 5.35 -30.47 16.00
CA PRO A 371 5.53 -31.84 16.45
C PRO A 371 4.49 -32.15 17.53
N ALA A 372 3.82 -33.29 17.39
CA ALA A 372 2.93 -33.83 18.39
C ALA A 372 3.68 -33.92 19.74
N GLU A 373 3.11 -33.30 20.77
CA GLU A 373 3.50 -33.57 22.15
C GLU A 373 3.21 -35.04 22.42
N GLU A 374 4.27 -35.84 22.60
CA GLU A 374 4.15 -37.17 23.20
C GLU A 374 3.66 -36.97 24.65
N GLU A 375 2.42 -37.40 24.91
CA GLU A 375 1.95 -37.65 26.27
C GLU A 375 2.83 -38.76 26.86
N ASP A 376 3.77 -38.37 27.71
CA ASP A 376 4.54 -39.30 28.54
C ASP A 376 3.64 -39.74 29.70
N ASP A 377 3.10 -40.95 29.56
CA ASP A 377 2.34 -41.66 30.58
C ASP A 377 3.35 -42.40 31.48
N SER A 378 3.69 -41.82 32.64
CA SER A 378 4.33 -42.49 33.80
C SER A 378 4.22 -41.68 35.08
#